data_AF-A0A2C1YWX6-F1
#
_entry.id   AF-A0A2C1YWX6-F1
#
_cell.length_a   1.000
_cell.length_b   1.000
_cell.length_c   1.000
_cell.angle_alpha   90.00
_cell.angle_beta   90.00
_cell.angle_gamma   90.00
#
_symmetry.space_group_name_H-M   'P 1'
#
loop_
_entity.id
_entity.type
_entity.pdbx_description
1 polymer ?
#
loop_
_entity_poly.entity_id
_entity_poly.type
_entity_poly.pdbx_seq_one_letter_code
_entity_poly.pdbx_strand_id
1 'polypeptide(L)'
;MNSKQQDPNNQDPIQFYKQIEAEINKRIHARTNSRAFTVAVGKAMDSHIKELRIYKRLITRWLNRLDLATKDEFASLSNRIVDVEGEIDSLDESIYQIINLQKKNQRKLKMVRESLEEWATFLNCEVREKRSNHIKTLENDLQDLKKLFEMDNMKEEIDHD
;
A
#
# COMPACT_ATOMS: atom_id res chain seq x y z
N MET A 1 13.79 -59.63 64.08
CA MET A 1 13.68 -59.92 62.64
C MET A 1 13.98 -58.66 61.86
N ASN A 2 14.91 -58.78 60.92
CA ASN A 2 15.20 -57.90 59.79
C ASN A 2 15.76 -56.50 60.05
N SER A 3 17.02 -56.50 60.49
CA SER A 3 18.02 -55.51 60.10
C SER A 3 18.16 -55.52 58.57
N LYS A 4 17.51 -54.59 57.86
CA LYS A 4 17.89 -54.29 56.48
C LYS A 4 19.09 -53.36 56.53
N GLN A 5 20.28 -53.95 56.41
CA GLN A 5 21.47 -53.24 55.94
C GLN A 5 21.11 -52.48 54.66
N GLN A 6 21.13 -51.15 54.73
CA GLN A 6 21.12 -50.30 53.55
C GLN A 6 22.52 -50.37 52.94
N ASP A 7 22.61 -50.98 51.77
CA ASP A 7 23.81 -50.95 50.93
C ASP A 7 24.22 -49.49 50.66
N PRO A 8 25.47 -49.08 50.94
CA PRO A 8 25.96 -47.73 50.68
C PRO A 8 26.18 -47.41 49.18
N ASN A 9 25.92 -48.38 48.30
CA ASN A 9 26.28 -48.33 46.88
C ASN A 9 25.12 -48.09 45.90
N ASN A 10 23.91 -47.77 46.38
CA ASN A 10 22.79 -47.48 45.49
C ASN A 10 22.42 -45.98 45.54
N GLN A 11 23.38 -45.13 45.19
CA GLN A 11 23.07 -43.75 44.83
C GLN A 11 22.52 -43.75 43.40
N ASP A 12 21.29 -43.25 43.23
CA ASP A 12 20.71 -42.96 41.92
C ASP A 12 21.75 -42.16 41.09
N PRO A 13 22.21 -42.65 39.92
CA PRO A 13 23.24 -42.01 39.12
C PRO A 13 22.92 -40.53 38.84
N ILE A 14 21.63 -40.19 38.71
CA ILE A 14 21.16 -38.83 38.51
C ILE A 14 21.46 -37.95 39.74
N GLN A 15 21.29 -38.48 40.95
CA GLN A 15 21.63 -37.75 42.18
C GLN A 15 23.13 -37.57 42.35
N PHE A 16 23.93 -38.57 41.97
CA PHE A 16 25.39 -38.47 42.01
C PHE A 16 25.92 -37.36 41.10
N TYR A 17 25.47 -37.29 39.83
CA TYR A 17 25.89 -36.22 38.92
C TYR A 17 25.42 -34.83 39.38
N LYS A 18 24.22 -34.71 39.96
CA LYS A 18 23.75 -33.45 40.54
C LYS A 18 24.61 -32.97 41.72
N GLN A 19 25.11 -33.90 42.54
CA GLN A 19 26.02 -33.55 43.64
C GLN A 19 27.37 -33.03 43.11
N ILE A 20 27.91 -33.66 42.06
CA ILE A 20 29.13 -33.18 41.39
C ILE A 20 28.90 -31.80 40.78
N GLU A 21 27.80 -31.59 40.07
CA GLU A 21 27.45 -30.29 39.49
C GLU A 21 27.33 -29.19 40.56
N ALA A 22 26.66 -29.50 41.68
CA ALA A 22 26.52 -28.57 42.80
C ALA A 22 27.88 -28.20 43.42
N GLU A 23 28.78 -29.16 43.60
CA GLU A 23 30.12 -28.94 44.14
C GLU A 23 31.00 -28.13 43.17
N ILE A 24 30.92 -28.41 41.87
CA ILE A 24 31.60 -27.62 40.83
C ILE A 24 31.08 -26.18 40.83
N ASN A 25 29.76 -25.99 40.82
CA ASN A 25 29.14 -24.66 40.85
C ASN A 25 29.55 -23.88 42.10
N LYS A 26 29.57 -24.54 43.28
CA LYS A 26 30.04 -23.92 44.52
C LYS A 26 31.48 -23.43 44.41
N ARG A 27 32.38 -24.23 43.82
CA ARG A 27 33.79 -23.85 43.60
C ARG A 27 33.94 -22.72 42.59
N ILE A 28 33.14 -22.72 41.52
CA ILE A 28 33.09 -21.64 40.55
C ILE A 28 32.66 -20.36 41.26
N HIS A 29 31.51 -20.37 41.94
CA HIS A 29 30.99 -19.21 42.67
C HIS A 29 31.97 -18.68 43.71
N ALA A 30 32.65 -19.55 44.46
CA ALA A 30 33.64 -19.12 45.44
C ALA A 30 34.81 -18.33 44.81
N ARG A 31 35.17 -18.65 43.56
CA ARG A 31 36.26 -17.98 42.82
C ARG A 31 35.79 -16.78 42.02
N THR A 32 34.57 -16.83 41.47
CA THR A 32 34.04 -15.82 40.55
C THR A 32 33.20 -14.74 41.25
N ASN A 33 32.59 -15.03 42.39
CA ASN A 33 31.81 -14.06 43.17
C ASN A 33 32.71 -13.21 44.07
N SER A 34 33.76 -12.64 43.48
CA SER A 34 34.67 -11.73 44.17
C SER A 34 34.88 -10.47 43.35
N ARG A 35 35.03 -9.33 44.03
CA ARG A 35 35.36 -8.06 43.37
C ARG A 35 36.63 -8.17 42.53
N ALA A 36 37.62 -8.93 42.98
CA ALA A 36 38.86 -9.15 42.26
C ALA A 36 38.62 -9.83 40.91
N PHE A 37 37.77 -10.87 40.88
CA PHE A 37 37.37 -11.53 39.64
C PHE A 37 36.62 -10.58 38.70
N THR A 38 35.61 -9.85 39.21
CA THR A 38 34.85 -8.88 38.39
C THR A 38 35.77 -7.83 37.76
N VAL A 39 36.73 -7.30 38.51
CA VAL A 39 37.70 -6.33 38.00
C VAL A 39 38.63 -6.94 36.95
N ALA A 40 39.10 -8.17 37.16
CA ALA A 40 39.95 -8.86 36.19
C ALA A 40 39.21 -9.13 34.86
N VAL A 41 37.96 -9.60 34.95
CA VAL A 41 37.10 -9.80 33.76
C VAL A 41 36.83 -8.48 33.05
N GLY A 42 36.50 -7.42 33.78
CA GLY A 42 36.31 -6.09 33.21
C GLY A 42 37.53 -5.61 32.44
N LYS A 43 38.73 -5.73 33.04
CA LYS A 43 40.00 -5.38 32.36
C LYS A 43 40.26 -6.23 31.12
N ALA A 44 39.95 -7.53 31.17
CA ALA A 44 40.10 -8.42 30.03
C ALA A 44 39.14 -8.03 28.88
N MET A 45 37.88 -7.71 29.19
CA MET A 45 36.90 -7.21 28.23
C MET A 45 37.33 -5.87 27.63
N ASP A 46 37.80 -4.93 28.45
CA ASP A 46 38.29 -3.63 27.97
C ASP A 46 39.49 -3.80 27.02
N SER A 47 40.41 -4.71 27.36
CA SER A 47 41.55 -5.03 26.50
C SER A 47 41.10 -5.61 25.16
N HIS A 48 40.16 -6.55 25.19
CA HIS A 48 39.61 -7.16 23.99
C HIS A 48 38.91 -6.12 23.09
N ILE A 49 38.10 -5.22 23.67
CA ILE A 49 37.45 -4.15 22.92
C ILE A 49 38.48 -3.21 22.28
N LYS A 50 39.57 -2.88 22.99
CA LYS A 50 40.66 -2.08 22.42
C LYS A 50 41.32 -2.78 21.23
N GLU A 51 41.59 -4.07 21.36
CA GLU A 51 42.19 -4.87 20.30
C GLU A 51 41.28 -4.92 19.06
N LEU A 52 39.98 -5.18 19.24
CA LEU A 52 39.00 -5.14 18.15
C LEU A 52 38.96 -3.78 17.43
N ARG A 53 39.06 -2.67 18.17
CA ARG A 53 39.13 -1.33 17.58
C ARG A 53 40.39 -1.13 16.73
N ILE A 54 41.53 -1.65 17.19
CA ILE A 54 42.79 -1.60 16.45
C ILE A 54 42.66 -2.41 15.16
N TYR A 55 42.16 -3.64 15.22
CA TYR A 55 41.95 -4.45 14.02
C TYR A 55 40.95 -3.83 13.06
N LYS A 56 39.82 -3.31 13.54
CA LYS A 56 38.84 -2.60 12.67
C LYS A 56 39.53 -1.45 11.94
N ARG A 57 40.30 -0.62 12.64
CA ARG A 57 41.03 0.51 12.03
C ARG A 57 42.07 0.05 11.02
N LEU A 58 42.79 -1.03 11.32
CA LEU A 58 43.79 -1.60 10.42
C LEU A 58 43.12 -2.12 9.14
N ILE A 59 42.11 -2.97 9.29
CA ILE A 59 41.35 -3.56 8.17
C ILE A 59 40.77 -2.45 7.29
N THR A 60 40.09 -1.45 7.87
CA THR A 60 39.54 -0.31 7.09
C THR A 60 40.63 0.43 6.32
N ARG A 61 41.82 0.67 6.92
CA ARG A 61 42.92 1.31 6.20
C ARG A 61 43.43 0.47 5.03
N TRP A 62 43.53 -0.84 5.20
CA TRP A 62 43.96 -1.74 4.12
C TRP A 62 42.95 -1.78 2.99
N LEU A 63 41.65 -1.88 3.30
CA LEU A 63 40.58 -1.85 2.33
C LEU A 63 40.60 -0.53 1.55
N ASN A 64 40.67 0.61 2.23
CA ASN A 64 40.76 1.92 1.58
C ASN A 64 42.00 2.06 0.69
N ARG A 65 43.16 1.51 1.10
CA ARG A 65 44.39 1.55 0.29
C ARG A 65 44.27 0.73 -0.99
N LEU A 66 43.47 -0.34 -0.95
CA LEU A 66 43.20 -1.21 -2.10
C LEU A 66 41.96 -0.77 -2.88
N ASP A 67 41.35 0.35 -2.52
CA ASP A 67 40.09 0.84 -3.09
C ASP A 67 38.95 -0.20 -3.02
N LEU A 68 38.91 -0.93 -1.90
CA LEU A 68 37.90 -1.95 -1.64
C LEU A 68 36.87 -1.42 -0.64
N ALA A 69 35.61 -1.76 -0.89
CA ALA A 69 34.51 -1.38 -0.01
C ALA A 69 34.62 -2.03 1.37
N THR A 70 34.31 -1.24 2.38
CA THR A 70 34.24 -1.64 3.78
C THR A 70 32.89 -2.26 4.12
N LYS A 71 32.85 -3.02 5.22
CA LYS A 71 31.58 -3.56 5.74
C LYS A 71 30.53 -2.48 5.97
N ASP A 72 30.95 -1.31 6.45
CA ASP A 72 30.04 -0.20 6.76
C ASP A 72 29.45 0.39 5.46
N GLU A 73 30.23 0.45 4.38
CA GLU A 73 29.75 0.86 3.05
C GLU A 73 28.80 -0.17 2.43
N PHE A 74 29.11 -1.47 2.53
CA PHE A 74 28.18 -2.53 2.12
C PHE A 74 26.86 -2.48 2.89
N ALA A 75 26.91 -2.23 4.21
CA ALA A 75 25.72 -2.08 5.02
C ALA A 75 24.90 -0.84 4.58
N SER A 76 25.56 0.28 4.30
CA SER A 76 24.89 1.48 3.78
C SER A 76 24.22 1.22 2.42
N LEU A 77 24.88 0.47 1.53
CA LEU A 77 24.32 0.13 0.24
C LEU A 77 23.13 -0.83 0.38
N SER A 78 23.23 -1.81 1.27
CA SER A 78 22.14 -2.74 1.56
C SER A 78 20.91 -2.02 2.11
N ASN A 79 21.09 -1.08 3.04
CA ASN A 79 19.97 -0.29 3.56
C ASN A 79 19.32 0.53 2.46
N ARG A 80 20.13 1.17 1.60
CA ARG A 80 19.61 1.95 0.47
C ARG A 80 18.83 1.10 -0.54
N ILE A 81 19.22 -0.16 -0.74
CA ILE A 81 18.46 -1.09 -1.59
C ILE A 81 17.07 -1.34 -0.99
N VAL A 82 17.00 -1.62 0.30
CA VAL A 82 15.73 -1.84 1.02
C VAL A 82 14.83 -0.60 0.94
N ASP A 83 15.40 0.59 1.09
CA ASP A 83 14.64 1.84 0.97
C ASP A 83 14.05 2.01 -0.43
N VAL A 84 14.85 1.76 -1.48
CA VAL A 84 14.40 1.85 -2.88
C VAL A 84 13.36 0.80 -3.22
N GLU A 85 13.49 -0.43 -2.70
CA GLU A 85 12.46 -1.46 -2.85
C GLU A 85 11.12 -0.99 -2.24
N GLY A 86 11.16 -0.39 -1.05
CA GLY A 86 9.96 0.18 -0.43
C GLY A 86 9.35 1.34 -1.23
N GLU A 87 10.18 2.20 -1.84
CA GLU A 87 9.71 3.26 -2.74
C GLU A 87 9.03 2.68 -3.99
N ILE A 88 9.59 1.63 -4.60
CA ILE A 88 9.01 0.94 -5.76
C ILE A 88 7.65 0.34 -5.40
N ASP A 89 7.55 -0.37 -4.27
CA ASP A 89 6.28 -0.94 -3.81
C ASP A 89 5.20 0.14 -3.63
N SER A 90 5.59 1.31 -3.11
CA SER A 90 4.66 2.43 -2.93
C SER A 90 4.19 3.03 -4.26
N LEU A 91 5.07 3.05 -5.27
CA LEU A 91 4.76 3.51 -6.62
C LEU A 91 3.81 2.54 -7.32
N ASP A 92 4.03 1.23 -7.18
CA ASP A 92 3.17 0.20 -7.75
C ASP A 92 1.74 0.29 -7.18
N GLU A 93 1.60 0.45 -5.87
CA GLU A 93 0.29 0.67 -5.24
C GLU A 93 -0.37 1.97 -5.74
N SER A 94 0.40 3.05 -5.86
CA SER A 94 -0.11 4.33 -6.39
C SER A 94 -0.60 4.20 -7.84
N ILE A 95 0.15 3.51 -8.69
CA ILE A 95 -0.23 3.24 -10.09
C ILE A 95 -1.52 2.42 -10.13
N TYR A 96 -1.61 1.37 -9.31
CA TYR A 96 -2.82 0.54 -9.21
C TYR A 96 -4.06 1.36 -8.85
N GLN A 97 -3.94 2.25 -7.86
CA GLN A 97 -5.02 3.16 -7.45
C GLN A 97 -5.43 4.12 -8.57
N ILE A 98 -4.46 4.73 -9.26
CA ILE A 98 -4.71 5.64 -10.39
C ILE A 98 -5.46 4.91 -11.51
N ILE A 99 -5.03 3.70 -11.88
CA ILE A 99 -5.70 2.90 -12.92
C ILE A 99 -7.16 2.62 -12.53
N ASN A 100 -7.42 2.27 -11.27
CA ASN A 100 -8.77 2.01 -10.80
C ASN A 100 -9.64 3.26 -10.80
N LEU A 101 -9.10 4.40 -10.40
CA LEU A 101 -9.78 5.71 -10.48
C LEU A 101 -10.10 6.07 -11.92
N GLN A 102 -9.15 5.87 -12.85
CA GLN A 102 -9.34 6.15 -14.27
C GLN A 102 -10.44 5.26 -14.88
N LYS A 103 -10.45 3.96 -14.56
CA LYS A 103 -11.54 3.05 -14.96
C LYS A 103 -12.90 3.51 -14.44
N LYS A 104 -12.98 3.96 -13.18
CA LYS A 104 -14.22 4.49 -12.59
C LYS A 104 -14.68 5.77 -13.30
N ASN A 105 -13.76 6.69 -13.58
CA ASN A 105 -14.06 7.93 -14.29
C ASN A 105 -14.51 7.67 -15.72
N GLN A 106 -13.89 6.72 -16.43
CA GLN A 106 -14.29 6.36 -17.78
C GLN A 106 -15.72 5.80 -17.83
N ARG A 107 -16.12 4.99 -16.85
CA ARG A 107 -17.51 4.52 -16.73
C ARG A 107 -18.49 5.67 -16.51
N LYS A 108 -18.17 6.60 -15.61
CA LYS A 108 -19.00 7.79 -15.38
C LYS A 108 -19.13 8.65 -16.63
N LEU A 109 -18.04 8.85 -17.36
CA LEU A 109 -18.03 9.64 -18.59
C LEU A 109 -18.88 8.98 -19.67
N LYS A 110 -18.82 7.64 -19.78
CA LYS A 110 -19.70 6.88 -20.68
C LYS A 110 -21.18 7.10 -20.34
N MET A 111 -21.56 6.99 -19.06
CA MET A 111 -22.95 7.25 -18.63
C MET A 111 -23.39 8.68 -18.96
N VAL A 112 -22.56 9.68 -18.67
CA VAL A 112 -22.88 11.09 -19.00
C VAL A 112 -23.07 11.28 -20.50
N ARG A 113 -22.24 10.63 -21.33
CA ARG A 113 -22.36 10.68 -22.79
C ARG A 113 -23.67 10.06 -23.27
N GLU A 114 -24.03 8.89 -22.75
CA GLU A 114 -25.29 8.22 -23.07
C GLU A 114 -26.49 9.10 -22.69
N SER A 115 -26.52 9.65 -21.48
CA SER A 115 -27.58 10.58 -21.07
C SER A 115 -27.62 11.83 -21.94
N LEU A 116 -26.47 12.39 -22.33
CA LEU A 116 -26.43 13.56 -23.22
C LEU A 116 -27.03 13.24 -24.59
N GLU A 117 -26.78 12.05 -25.12
CA GLU A 117 -27.34 11.59 -26.40
C GLU A 117 -28.85 11.39 -26.30
N GLU A 118 -29.34 10.82 -25.21
CA GLU A 118 -30.78 10.73 -24.90
C GLU A 118 -31.43 12.13 -24.86
N TRP A 119 -30.85 13.08 -24.12
CA TRP A 119 -31.37 14.45 -24.06
C TRP A 119 -31.34 15.15 -25.43
N ALA A 120 -30.28 14.94 -26.21
CA ALA A 120 -30.17 15.52 -27.54
C ALA A 120 -31.24 14.97 -28.50
N THR A 121 -31.52 13.66 -28.45
CA THR A 121 -32.60 13.06 -29.24
C THR A 121 -33.97 13.56 -28.80
N PHE A 122 -34.24 13.63 -27.50
CA PHE A 122 -35.48 14.18 -26.95
C PHE A 122 -35.73 15.62 -27.41
N LEU A 123 -34.73 16.50 -27.25
CA LEU A 123 -34.81 17.91 -27.68
C LEU A 123 -35.05 18.05 -29.19
N ASN A 124 -34.38 17.23 -30.00
CA ASN A 124 -34.58 17.25 -31.45
C ASN A 124 -35.99 16.82 -31.85
N CYS A 125 -36.56 15.83 -31.16
CA CYS A 125 -37.96 15.44 -31.34
C CYS A 125 -38.91 16.56 -30.95
N GLU A 126 -38.73 17.17 -29.78
CA GLU A 126 -39.59 18.26 -29.28
C GLU A 126 -39.56 19.48 -30.23
N VAL A 127 -38.37 19.87 -30.72
CA VAL A 127 -38.23 20.97 -31.69
C VAL A 127 -38.93 20.63 -33.01
N ARG A 128 -38.82 19.39 -33.48
CA ARG A 128 -39.48 18.94 -34.71
C ARG A 128 -41.00 18.93 -34.56
N GLU A 129 -41.53 18.44 -33.44
CA GLU A 129 -42.96 18.45 -33.15
C GLU A 129 -43.51 19.86 -33.05
N LYS A 130 -42.82 20.76 -32.33
CA LYS A 130 -43.20 22.19 -32.25
C LYS A 130 -43.26 22.83 -33.64
N ARG A 131 -42.26 22.59 -34.49
CA ARG A 131 -42.25 23.09 -35.88
C ARG A 131 -43.41 22.52 -36.70
N SER A 132 -43.64 21.21 -36.62
CA SER A 132 -44.74 20.54 -37.33
C SER A 132 -46.11 21.08 -36.90
N ASN A 133 -46.33 21.24 -35.59
CA ASN A 133 -47.57 21.81 -35.06
C ASN A 133 -47.75 23.25 -35.51
N HIS A 134 -46.69 24.07 -35.49
CA HIS A 134 -46.77 25.45 -35.95
C HIS A 134 -47.11 25.55 -37.45
N ILE A 135 -46.52 24.70 -38.29
CA ILE A 135 -46.87 24.63 -39.73
C ILE A 135 -48.34 24.25 -39.91
N LYS A 136 -48.82 23.21 -39.22
CA LYS A 136 -50.23 22.80 -39.30
C LYS A 136 -51.19 23.91 -38.86
N THR A 137 -50.85 24.66 -37.82
CA THR A 137 -51.66 25.81 -37.39
C THR A 137 -51.73 26.86 -38.50
N LEU A 138 -50.58 27.22 -39.10
CA LEU A 138 -50.53 28.18 -40.21
C LEU A 138 -51.28 27.69 -41.46
N GLU A 139 -51.22 26.39 -41.77
CA GLU A 139 -51.97 25.78 -42.88
C GLU A 139 -53.48 25.88 -42.65
N ASN A 140 -53.95 25.58 -41.44
CA ASN A 140 -55.36 25.72 -41.07
C ASN A 140 -55.82 27.19 -41.17
N ASP A 141 -55.03 28.12 -40.62
CA ASP A 141 -55.35 29.56 -40.66
C ASP A 141 -55.44 30.07 -42.11
N LEU A 142 -54.53 29.65 -42.99
CA LEU A 142 -54.57 29.99 -44.42
C LEU A 142 -55.78 29.40 -45.12
N GLN A 143 -56.17 28.17 -44.78
CA GLN A 143 -57.33 27.51 -45.37
C GLN A 143 -58.63 28.18 -44.95
N ASP A 144 -58.72 28.66 -43.71
CA ASP A 144 -59.86 29.43 -43.23
C ASP A 144 -59.90 30.83 -43.88
N LEU A 145 -58.74 31.48 -44.06
CA LEU A 145 -58.65 32.72 -44.84
C LEU A 145 -59.17 32.54 -46.27
N LYS A 146 -58.77 31.45 -46.94
CA LYS A 146 -59.21 31.13 -48.29
C LYS A 146 -60.74 31.01 -48.38
N LYS A 147 -61.36 30.31 -47.43
CA LYS A 147 -62.83 30.19 -47.36
C LYS A 147 -63.51 31.55 -47.19
N LEU A 148 -62.95 32.44 -46.37
CA LEU A 148 -63.50 33.79 -46.20
C LEU A 148 -63.49 34.58 -47.52
N PHE A 149 -62.38 34.55 -48.26
CA PHE A 149 -62.31 35.19 -49.57
C PHE A 149 -63.25 34.57 -50.61
N GLU A 150 -63.41 33.25 -50.61
CA GLU A 150 -64.39 32.57 -51.48
C GLU A 150 -65.83 32.97 -51.12
N MET A 151 -66.14 33.14 -49.83
CA MET A 151 -67.47 33.57 -49.38
C MET A 151 -67.76 35.05 -49.69
N ASP A 152 -66.77 35.93 -49.65
CA ASP A 152 -66.92 37.34 -50.01
C ASP A 152 -67.07 37.54 -51.52
N ASN A 153 -66.31 36.82 -52.35
CA ASN A 153 -66.49 36.86 -53.82
C ASN A 153 -67.86 36.33 -54.26
N MET A 154 -68.38 35.29 -53.58
CA MET A 154 -69.72 34.76 -53.85
C MET A 154 -70.84 35.72 -53.42
N LYS A 155 -70.59 36.64 -52.48
CA LYS A 155 -71.53 37.71 -52.13
C LYS A 155 -71.52 38.84 -53.16
N GLU A 156 -70.34 39.23 -53.68
CA GLU A 156 -70.22 40.25 -54.71
C GLU A 156 -70.84 39.82 -56.05
N GLU A 157 -70.85 38.53 -56.39
CA GLU A 157 -71.57 38.00 -57.58
C GLU A 157 -73.10 37.98 -57.40
N ILE A 158 -73.62 37.90 -56.16
CA ILE A 158 -75.07 37.90 -55.88
C ILE A 158 -75.64 39.33 -55.85
N ASP A 159 -74.84 40.34 -55.50
CA ASP A 159 -75.25 41.76 -55.46
C ASP A 159 -75.17 42.46 -56.84
N HIS A 160 -74.73 41.77 -57.90
CA HIS A 160 -74.58 42.31 -59.26
C HIS A 160 -75.55 41.74 -60.33
N ASP A 161 -76.50 40.87 -59.93
CA ASP A 161 -77.70 40.50 -60.71
C ASP A 161 -78.93 41.30 -60.28
#